data_AF-A0A967CG63-F1
#
_entry.id   AF-A0A967CG63-F1
#
_cell.length_a   1.000
_cell.length_b   1.000
_cell.length_c   1.000
_cell.angle_alpha   90.00
_cell.angle_beta   90.00
_cell.angle_gamma   90.00
#
_symmetry.space_group_name_H-M   'P 1'
#
loop_
_entity.id
_entity.type
_entity.pdbx_description
1 polymer ?
#
loop_
_entity_poly.entity_id
_entity_poly.type
_entity_poly.pdbx_seq_one_letter_code
_entity_poly.pdbx_strand_id
1 'polypeptide(L)'
;LDIFSQLLIPNKIEPALIRQVELTAVILLLVASNRGVSALPDWVIREVKYSSDYVTRPITPKGIRRKLFAAVRTNDLQKEFVADLIKWAGLEAKSLQSF
;
A
#
# COMPACT_ATOMS: atom_id res chain seq x y z
N LEU A 1 2.36 5.64 4.11
CA LEU A 1 3.36 4.56 4.27
C LEU A 1 4.71 5.24 4.15
N ASP A 2 5.54 5.20 5.18
CA ASP A 2 6.88 5.77 5.07
C ASP A 2 7.92 4.68 5.37
N ILE A 3 8.49 4.14 4.29
CA ILE A 3 9.57 3.16 4.34
C ILE A 3 10.85 3.78 4.96
N PHE A 4 10.99 5.11 4.91
CA PHE A 4 12.13 5.81 5.49
C PHE A 4 12.09 5.74 7.01
N SER A 5 11.05 6.29 7.65
CA SER A 5 10.96 6.28 9.12
C SER A 5 10.88 4.89 9.74
N GLN A 6 10.33 3.90 9.04
CA GLN A 6 10.10 2.57 9.62
C GLN A 6 11.21 1.56 9.38
N LEU A 7 12.00 1.74 8.31
CA LEU A 7 13.01 0.76 7.92
C LEU A 7 14.35 1.41 7.65
N LEU A 8 14.40 2.37 6.73
CA LEU A 8 15.69 2.88 6.25
C LEU A 8 16.43 3.70 7.31
N ILE A 9 15.75 4.70 7.90
CA ILE A 9 16.34 5.60 8.89
C ILE A 9 16.78 4.85 10.16
N PRO A 10 15.96 3.98 10.79
CA PRO A 10 16.38 3.23 11.98
C PRO A 10 17.59 2.32 11.73
N ASN A 11 17.75 1.82 10.50
CA ASN A 11 18.86 0.94 10.12
C ASN A 11 20.03 1.69 9.46
N LYS A 12 20.00 3.04 9.43
CA LYS A 12 21.02 3.89 8.81
C LYS A 12 21.32 3.55 7.35
N ILE A 13 20.27 3.17 6.62
CA ILE A 13 20.34 2.85 5.19
C ILE A 13 19.93 4.10 4.41
N GLU A 14 20.76 4.51 3.46
CA GLU A 14 20.47 5.61 2.54
C GLU A 14 20.33 5.06 1.11
N PRO A 15 19.20 5.28 0.43
CA PRO A 15 19.06 4.92 -0.98
C PRO A 15 20.03 5.70 -1.85
N ALA A 16 20.64 5.04 -2.84
CA ALA A 16 21.54 5.72 -3.78
C ALA A 16 20.83 6.79 -4.63
N LEU A 17 19.53 6.62 -4.89
CA LEU A 17 18.70 7.59 -5.61
C LEU A 17 17.24 7.44 -5.17
N ILE A 18 16.53 8.57 -5.06
CA ILE A 18 15.09 8.61 -4.81
C ILE A 18 14.43 9.26 -6.02
N ARG A 19 13.52 8.53 -6.67
CA ARG A 19 12.67 9.06 -7.74
C ARG A 19 11.24 9.18 -7.23
N GLN A 20 10.72 10.40 -7.20
CA GLN A 20 9.31 10.66 -6.88
C GLN A 20 8.44 10.32 -8.09
N VAL A 21 7.39 9.55 -7.86
CA VAL A 21 6.41 9.12 -8.86
C VAL A 21 5.05 9.06 -8.18
N GLU A 22 4.08 9.81 -8.70
CA GLU A 22 2.74 9.91 -8.10
C GLU A 22 1.82 8.75 -8.49
N LEU A 23 2.01 8.17 -9.69
CA LEU A 23 1.13 7.16 -10.24
C LEU A 23 1.70 5.75 -10.01
N THR A 24 0.95 4.90 -9.31
CA THR A 24 1.28 3.48 -9.10
C THR A 24 1.56 2.76 -10.41
N ALA A 25 0.79 3.03 -11.47
CA ALA A 25 1.02 2.44 -12.79
C ALA A 25 2.40 2.79 -13.36
N VAL A 26 2.85 4.04 -13.18
CA VAL A 26 4.19 4.47 -13.64
C VAL A 26 5.29 3.84 -12.78
N ILE A 27 5.08 3.67 -11.47
CA ILE A 27 6.00 2.92 -10.60
C ILE A 27 6.18 1.50 -11.15
N LEU A 28 5.08 0.81 -11.45
CA LEU A 28 5.11 -0.55 -12.00
C LEU A 28 5.86 -0.61 -13.34
N LEU A 29 5.60 0.31 -14.26
CA LEU A 29 6.34 0.41 -15.54
C LEU A 29 7.86 0.60 -15.35
N LEU A 30 8.25 1.44 -14.38
CA LEU A 30 9.67 1.66 -14.08
C LEU A 30 10.33 0.41 -13.47
N VAL A 31 9.64 -0.30 -12.59
CA VAL A 31 10.14 -1.56 -12.02
C VAL A 31 10.26 -2.64 -13.10
N ALA A 32 9.24 -2.83 -13.94
CA ALA A 32 9.25 -3.78 -15.06
C ALA A 32 10.36 -3.49 -16.07
N SER A 33 10.75 -2.21 -16.25
CA SER A 33 11.86 -1.79 -17.10
C SER A 33 13.22 -1.81 -16.40
N ASN A 34 13.35 -2.43 -15.22
CA ASN A 34 14.57 -2.52 -14.43
C ASN A 34 15.15 -1.15 -14.02
N ARG A 35 14.31 -0.12 -13.88
CA ARG A 35 14.72 1.25 -13.53
C ARG A 35 14.64 1.54 -12.03
N GLY A 36 14.62 0.49 -11.21
CA GLY A 36 14.65 0.58 -9.75
C GLY A 36 13.78 -0.47 -9.08
N VAL A 37 13.60 -0.29 -7.77
CA VAL A 37 12.73 -1.11 -6.92
C VAL A 37 11.72 -0.20 -6.22
N SER A 38 10.60 -0.76 -5.79
CA SER A 38 9.59 -0.02 -5.04
C SER A 38 8.97 -0.87 -3.93
N ALA A 39 8.50 -0.20 -2.89
CA ALA A 39 7.73 -0.81 -1.81
C ALA A 39 6.26 -0.41 -1.98
N LEU A 40 5.42 -1.38 -2.34
CA LEU A 40 3.99 -1.17 -2.61
C LEU A 40 3.14 -2.02 -1.65
N PRO A 41 1.88 -1.61 -1.37
CA PRO A 41 0.95 -2.43 -0.60
C PRO A 41 0.69 -3.79 -1.24
N ASP A 42 0.46 -4.80 -0.42
CA ASP A 42 0.22 -6.19 -0.88
C ASP A 42 -0.90 -6.29 -1.92
N TRP A 43 -1.96 -5.49 -1.82
CA TRP A 43 -3.07 -5.51 -2.77
C TRP A 43 -2.66 -5.06 -4.18
N VAL A 44 -1.77 -4.07 -4.31
CA VAL A 44 -1.20 -3.68 -5.62
C VAL A 44 -0.37 -4.82 -6.19
N ILE A 45 0.44 -5.44 -5.34
CA ILE A 45 1.32 -6.54 -5.75
C ILE A 45 0.51 -7.75 -6.21
N ARG A 46 -0.64 -8.03 -5.58
CA ARG A 46 -1.53 -9.15 -5.97
C ARG A 46 -2.01 -9.03 -7.42
N GLU A 47 -2.28 -7.82 -7.90
CA GLU A 47 -2.73 -7.57 -9.28
C GLU A 47 -1.65 -7.89 -10.32
N VAL A 48 -0.37 -7.74 -9.97
CA VAL A 48 0.77 -7.97 -10.88
C VAL A 48 1.53 -9.29 -10.62
N LYS A 49 1.13 -10.05 -9.59
CA LYS A 49 1.88 -11.21 -9.08
C LYS A 49 2.15 -12.30 -10.12
N TYR A 50 1.29 -12.42 -11.12
CA TYR A 50 1.39 -13.45 -12.17
C TYR A 50 2.13 -12.97 -13.43
N SER A 51 2.52 -11.70 -13.51
CA SER A 51 3.40 -11.24 -14.60
C SER A 51 4.84 -11.69 -14.34
N SER A 52 5.49 -12.19 -15.38
CA SER A 52 6.92 -12.52 -15.37
C SER A 52 7.84 -11.31 -15.20
N ASP A 53 7.31 -10.10 -15.31
CA ASP A 53 8.09 -8.86 -15.29
C ASP A 53 8.45 -8.41 -13.86
N TYR A 54 7.93 -9.09 -12.83
CA TYR A 54 8.07 -8.69 -11.44
C TYR A 54 8.61 -9.81 -10.55
N VAL A 55 9.64 -9.49 -9.77
CA VAL A 55 10.05 -10.28 -8.61
C VAL A 55 9.55 -9.59 -7.35
N THR A 56 8.69 -10.27 -6.59
CA THR A 56 8.08 -9.72 -5.38
C THR A 56 8.69 -10.36 -4.13
N ARG A 57 8.96 -9.54 -3.10
CA ARG A 57 9.54 -9.97 -1.83
C ARG A 57 8.95 -9.16 -0.67
N PRO A 58 8.71 -9.78 0.50
CA PRO A 58 8.32 -9.03 1.67
C PRO A 58 9.47 -8.11 2.12
N ILE A 59 9.13 -6.92 2.61
CA ILE A 59 10.11 -5.90 3.03
C ILE A 59 10.98 -6.37 4.21
N THR A 60 10.42 -7.19 5.09
CA THR A 60 11.12 -7.84 6.21
C THR A 60 10.64 -9.29 6.34
N PRO A 61 11.34 -10.17 7.09
CA PRO A 61 10.89 -11.55 7.28
C PRO A 61 9.47 -11.70 7.85
N LYS A 62 9.01 -10.72 8.63
CA LYS A 62 7.65 -10.69 9.20
C LYS A 62 6.67 -9.79 8.41
N GLY A 63 7.14 -9.13 7.35
CA GLY A 63 6.42 -8.07 6.65
C GLY A 63 6.26 -6.80 7.50
N ILE A 64 5.69 -5.77 6.87
CA ILE A 64 5.29 -4.52 7.54
C ILE A 64 3.79 -4.33 7.34
N ARG A 65 3.02 -4.38 8.42
CA ARG A 65 1.55 -4.20 8.38
C ARG A 65 1.18 -2.79 8.78
N ARG A 66 0.24 -2.19 8.03
CA ARG A 66 -0.35 -0.88 8.35
C ARG A 66 -1.85 -0.95 8.22
N LYS A 67 -2.53 -0.24 9.13
CA LYS A 67 -4.00 -0.09 9.10
C LYS A 67 -4.35 1.12 8.25
N LEU A 68 -5.31 0.94 7.35
CA LEU A 68 -6.01 2.03 6.69
C LEU A 68 -7.24 2.37 7.52
N PHE A 69 -7.49 3.67 7.69
CA PHE A 69 -8.64 4.17 8.44
C PHE A 69 -9.53 4.95 7.49
N ALA A 70 -10.84 4.74 7.61
CA ALA A 70 -11.83 5.67 7.07
C ALA A 70 -12.02 6.80 8.08
N ALA A 71 -12.11 8.03 7.59
CA ALA A 71 -12.37 9.21 8.42
C ALA A 71 -13.58 9.95 7.87
N VAL A 72 -14.48 10.34 8.76
CA VAL A 72 -15.65 11.16 8.46
C VAL A 72 -15.74 12.29 9.47
N ARG A 73 -16.29 13.43 9.05
CA ARG A 73 -16.56 14.53 9.99
C ARG A 73 -17.67 14.10 10.95
N THR A 74 -17.60 14.55 12.20
CA THR A 74 -18.59 14.20 13.22
C THR A 74 -20.02 14.54 12.79
N ASN A 75 -20.23 15.69 12.15
CA ASN A 75 -21.55 16.10 11.66
C ASN A 75 -22.05 15.25 10.47
N ASP A 76 -21.17 14.59 9.75
CA ASP A 76 -21.54 13.73 8.61
C ASP A 76 -21.94 12.31 9.06
N LEU A 77 -21.62 11.90 10.30
CA LEU A 77 -22.01 10.60 10.84
C LEU A 77 -23.52 10.39 10.88
N GLN A 78 -24.30 11.47 10.98
CA GLN A 78 -25.77 11.40 11.02
C GLN A 78 -26.41 11.26 9.63
N LYS A 79 -25.64 11.42 8.56
CA LYS A 79 -26.15 11.24 7.20
C LYS A 79 -26.28 9.75 6.92
N GLU A 80 -27.48 9.30 6.60
CA GLU A 80 -27.79 7.88 6.38
C GLU A 80 -26.84 7.22 5.37
N PHE A 81 -26.60 7.87 4.22
CA PHE A 81 -25.69 7.33 3.19
C PHE A 81 -24.23 7.17 3.68
N VAL A 82 -23.78 7.99 4.63
CA VAL A 82 -22.43 7.89 5.22
C VAL A 82 -22.37 6.70 6.16
N ALA A 83 -23.39 6.55 7.02
CA ALA A 83 -23.50 5.41 7.92
C ALA A 83 -23.56 4.09 7.15
N ASP A 84 -24.34 4.03 6.07
CA ASP A 84 -24.44 2.88 5.20
C ASP A 84 -23.10 2.58 4.51
N LEU A 85 -22.41 3.59 3.97
CA LEU A 85 -21.09 3.41 3.37
C LEU A 85 -20.08 2.83 4.38
N ILE A 86 -20.02 3.38 5.59
CA ILE A 86 -19.10 2.88 6.64
C ILE A 86 -19.42 1.43 6.98
N LYS A 87 -20.71 1.08 7.11
CA LYS A 87 -21.15 -0.29 7.39
C LYS A 87 -20.71 -1.25 6.28
N TRP A 88 -21.02 -0.93 5.02
CA TRP A 88 -20.68 -1.79 3.88
C TRP A 88 -19.17 -1.90 3.68
N ALA A 89 -18.44 -0.79 3.72
CA ALA A 89 -16.98 -0.79 3.63
C ALA A 89 -16.34 -1.61 4.77
N GLY A 90 -16.90 -1.55 5.98
CA GLY A 90 -16.42 -2.33 7.12
C GLY A 90 -16.64 -3.84 6.98
N LEU A 91 -17.75 -4.26 6.34
CA LEU A 91 -17.99 -5.67 6.01
C LEU A 91 -17.00 -6.16 4.95
N GLU A 92 -16.86 -5.40 3.87
CA GLU A 92 -15.95 -5.76 2.76
C GLU A 92 -14.49 -5.79 3.21
N ALA A 93 -14.06 -4.82 4.02
CA ALA A 93 -12.69 -4.79 4.53
C ALA A 93 -12.32 -6.03 5.36
N LYS A 94 -13.28 -6.64 6.08
CA LYS A 94 -13.05 -7.89 6.82
C LYS A 94 -12.84 -9.07 5.87
N SER A 95 -13.65 -9.14 4.81
CA SER A 95 -13.51 -10.16 3.74
C SER A 95 -12.13 -10.09 3.09
N LEU A 96 -11.68 -8.88 2.73
CA LEU A 96 -10.37 -8.67 2.08
C LEU A 96 -9.17 -9.00 2.98
N GLN A 97 -9.35 -8.99 4.31
CA GLN A 97 -8.28 -9.26 5.28
C GLN A 97 -8.19 -10.74 5.70
N SER A 98 -9.18 -11.57 5.39
CA SER A 98 -9.21 -12.99 5.76
C SER A 98 -8.40 -13.92 4.84
N PHE A 99 -7.56 -13.38 3.94
CA PHE A 99 -6.76 -14.13 2.96
C PHE A 99 -5.26 -13.83 3.04
#